data_AF-A0A2K2U0A9-F1
#
_entry.id   AF-A0A2K2U0A9-F1
#
_cell.length_a   1.000
_cell.length_b   1.000
_cell.length_c   1.000
_cell.angle_alpha   90.00
_cell.angle_beta   90.00
_cell.angle_gamma   90.00
#
_symmetry.space_group_name_H-M   'P 1'
#
loop_
_entity.id
_entity.type
_entity.pdbx_description
1 polymer ?
#
loop_
_entity_poly.entity_id
_entity_poly.type
_entity_poly.pdbx_seq_one_letter_code
_entity_poly.pdbx_strand_id
1 'polypeptide(L)'
;MKKGFMIKMTAFLLMAGVFAGLTGCGAGNNAAESSISQSSTSQSQMETTEPGKTLTETEPVSIDSPEKDAAVRHLLTVWSDYLQVLDKMYASELWAFDYAERYVNSGDWNDLTKARTACIASARYLSELAMTEADLTEEEYLVLFNAGIDTAYQSNQFQSIQASLEEAHMLVRDSVLETLEAGIFNSGRVDILKDQISVNREYIQHMSEYECRTTNYMLLSLGDETQAFEFWNAMPDKYPTLCMGYEEWIDDETEALKAGDEDLNDLEDIILKQSEVISSLKAELYTMNQIFEANDMEKLLSSAFIMKNPPELLPMPDWYDPQTAGYLSFILNEDGSVDYPESGDVLEDASYGIYIQIKGLSSEEISDYITFVKDWGRDAWRGEGEKWYIKMQDYSVMISLENETATLMFNGQDVTFAPLWYLGI
;
A
#
# COMPACT_ATOMS: atom_id res chain seq x y z
N MET A 1 -17.62 10.20 26.56
CA MET A 1 -17.25 10.61 25.19
C MET A 1 -15.95 9.94 24.74
N LYS A 2 -14.83 10.06 25.47
CA LYS A 2 -13.52 9.43 25.11
C LYS A 2 -13.53 7.92 24.74
N LYS A 3 -14.43 7.10 25.32
CA LYS A 3 -14.59 5.67 24.94
C LYS A 3 -15.27 5.42 23.58
N GLY A 4 -16.08 6.35 23.08
CA GLY A 4 -16.75 6.19 21.78
C GLY A 4 -15.78 6.37 20.60
N PHE A 5 -14.84 7.30 20.76
CA PHE A 5 -13.81 7.64 19.80
C PHE A 5 -12.82 6.49 19.55
N MET A 6 -12.23 5.90 20.61
CA MET A 6 -11.36 4.72 20.47
C MET A 6 -12.07 3.52 19.83
N ILE A 7 -13.36 3.31 20.14
CA ILE A 7 -14.12 2.20 19.56
C ILE A 7 -14.36 2.42 18.06
N LYS A 8 -14.64 3.67 17.63
CA LYS A 8 -14.77 4.01 16.21
C LYS A 8 -13.43 3.84 15.48
N MET A 9 -12.32 4.33 16.03
CA MET A 9 -11.00 4.24 15.40
C MET A 9 -10.48 2.80 15.27
N THR A 10 -10.62 1.97 16.31
CA THR A 10 -10.26 0.55 16.23
C THR A 10 -11.17 -0.20 15.25
N ALA A 11 -12.46 0.13 15.18
CA ALA A 11 -13.38 -0.45 14.20
C ALA A 11 -13.09 0.03 12.76
N PHE A 12 -12.59 1.25 12.60
CA PHE A 12 -12.21 1.85 11.32
C PHE A 12 -10.93 1.20 10.76
N LEU A 13 -9.88 1.09 11.57
CA LEU A 13 -8.65 0.36 11.23
C LEU A 13 -8.91 -1.13 10.95
N LEU A 14 -9.82 -1.77 11.71
CA LEU A 14 -10.23 -3.16 11.44
C LEU A 14 -11.04 -3.30 10.14
N MET A 15 -11.83 -2.30 9.75
CA MET A 15 -12.57 -2.34 8.49
C MET A 15 -11.63 -2.09 7.31
N ALA A 16 -10.74 -1.09 7.39
CA ALA A 16 -9.71 -0.82 6.38
C ALA A 16 -8.82 -2.05 6.11
N GLY A 17 -8.36 -2.77 7.15
CA GLY A 17 -7.60 -4.01 7.00
C GLY A 17 -8.36 -5.19 6.37
N VAL A 18 -9.70 -5.20 6.45
CA VAL A 18 -10.53 -6.18 5.72
C VAL A 18 -10.68 -5.81 4.24
N PHE A 19 -10.59 -4.52 3.87
CA PHE A 19 -10.66 -4.07 2.48
C PHE A 19 -9.42 -4.49 1.67
N ALA A 20 -8.22 -4.41 2.25
CA ALA A 20 -6.99 -4.86 1.59
C ALA A 20 -6.93 -6.39 1.39
N GLY A 21 -7.52 -7.17 2.30
CA GLY A 21 -7.59 -8.63 2.18
C GLY A 21 -8.62 -9.15 1.14
N LEU A 22 -9.58 -8.32 0.72
CA LEU A 22 -10.66 -8.72 -0.19
C LEU A 22 -10.38 -8.50 -1.68
N THR A 23 -9.31 -7.78 -2.03
CA THR A 23 -8.83 -7.62 -3.42
C THR A 23 -8.03 -8.84 -3.90
N GLY A 24 -7.49 -9.66 -2.99
CA GLY A 24 -6.68 -10.85 -3.28
C GLY A 24 -7.44 -12.14 -3.65
N CYS A 25 -8.58 -12.06 -4.34
CA CYS A 25 -9.31 -13.25 -4.79
C CYS A 25 -9.48 -13.27 -6.31
N GLY A 26 -8.47 -13.79 -7.01
CA GLY A 26 -8.53 -14.10 -8.44
C GLY A 26 -7.52 -15.18 -8.84
N ALA A 27 -8.05 -16.34 -9.24
CA ALA A 27 -7.42 -17.48 -9.94
C ALA A 27 -6.41 -18.37 -9.18
N GLY A 28 -6.94 -19.43 -8.53
CA GLY A 28 -6.17 -20.60 -8.10
C GLY A 28 -7.05 -21.72 -7.55
N ASN A 29 -7.63 -22.56 -8.41
CA ASN A 29 -8.27 -23.81 -8.00
C ASN A 29 -7.19 -24.83 -7.60
N ASN A 30 -7.02 -25.11 -6.30
CA ASN A 30 -7.07 -26.45 -5.71
C ASN A 30 -6.61 -26.46 -4.24
N ALA A 31 -7.42 -27.16 -3.42
CA ALA A 31 -7.10 -27.77 -2.13
C ALA A 31 -6.79 -26.88 -0.92
N ALA A 32 -7.82 -26.57 -0.14
CA ALA A 32 -7.69 -26.33 1.29
C ALA A 32 -8.83 -27.02 2.06
N GLU A 33 -8.64 -28.31 2.34
CA GLU A 33 -9.37 -28.99 3.42
C GLU A 33 -8.79 -28.56 4.77
N SER A 34 -9.67 -27.96 5.57
CA SER A 34 -9.73 -28.00 7.04
C SER A 34 -8.45 -27.78 7.85
N SER A 35 -8.41 -26.64 8.57
CA SER A 35 -8.12 -26.68 10.01
C SER A 35 -8.70 -25.44 10.69
N ILE A 36 -9.95 -25.59 11.14
CA ILE A 36 -10.54 -24.77 12.20
C ILE A 36 -9.73 -25.08 13.46
N SER A 37 -8.81 -24.19 13.84
CA SER A 37 -8.24 -24.21 15.19
C SER A 37 -9.01 -23.22 16.07
N GLN A 38 -9.63 -23.79 17.10
CA GLN A 38 -10.45 -23.11 18.08
C GLN A 38 -9.54 -22.25 18.96
N SER A 39 -9.80 -20.94 19.01
CA SER A 39 -9.20 -20.03 19.98
C SER A 39 -9.67 -20.43 21.39
N SER A 40 -8.74 -20.92 22.20
CA SER A 40 -8.96 -21.27 23.59
C SER A 40 -9.30 -20.03 24.41
N THR A 41 -10.51 -20.01 24.95
CA THR A 41 -10.98 -19.07 25.97
C THR A 41 -10.17 -19.28 27.26
N SER A 42 -9.22 -18.38 27.54
CA SER A 42 -8.56 -18.35 28.85
C SER A 42 -9.46 -17.65 29.86
N GLN A 43 -10.20 -18.46 30.62
CA GLN A 43 -10.87 -18.05 31.85
C GLN A 43 -9.80 -17.65 32.89
N SER A 44 -9.81 -16.38 33.29
CA SER A 44 -9.04 -15.91 34.45
C SER A 44 -9.63 -16.55 35.73
N GLN A 45 -8.81 -17.33 36.42
CA GLN A 45 -9.12 -17.88 37.73
C GLN A 45 -9.02 -16.77 38.78
N MET A 46 -10.12 -16.58 39.52
CA MET A 46 -10.13 -15.84 40.78
C MET A 46 -9.21 -16.53 41.79
N GLU A 47 -8.07 -15.91 42.11
CA GLU A 47 -7.36 -16.16 43.36
C GLU A 47 -7.70 -15.06 44.36
N THR A 48 -8.40 -15.44 45.42
CA THR A 48 -8.59 -14.68 46.64
C THR A 48 -7.28 -14.57 47.42
N THR A 49 -6.81 -13.35 47.68
CA THR A 49 -5.78 -13.08 48.71
C THR A 49 -6.19 -11.89 49.60
N GLU A 50 -5.77 -12.00 50.86
CA GLU A 50 -6.24 -11.31 52.06
C GLU A 50 -6.03 -9.77 52.12
N PRO A 51 -6.80 -9.08 52.99
CA PRO A 51 -6.79 -7.62 53.10
C PRO A 51 -5.65 -7.13 53.98
N GLY A 52 -4.90 -6.14 53.51
CA GLY A 52 -4.03 -5.33 54.36
C GLY A 52 -2.64 -5.09 53.80
N LYS A 53 -2.53 -4.14 52.87
CA LYS A 53 -1.37 -3.24 52.78
C LYS A 53 -1.89 -1.89 52.30
N THR A 54 -1.67 -0.90 53.15
CA THR A 54 -2.01 0.50 52.98
C THR A 54 -1.50 1.00 51.63
N LEU A 55 -2.41 1.52 50.80
CA LEU A 55 -2.05 2.38 49.67
C LEU A 55 -1.27 3.57 50.25
N THR A 56 0.04 3.61 50.01
CA THR A 56 0.77 4.86 50.06
C THR A 56 0.19 5.73 48.95
N GLU A 57 -0.50 6.82 49.33
CA GLU A 57 -0.83 7.93 48.45
C GLU A 57 0.44 8.34 47.71
N THR A 58 0.53 8.01 46.43
CA THR A 58 1.46 8.69 45.52
C THR A 58 1.00 10.13 45.45
N GLU A 59 1.79 11.03 46.02
CA GLU A 59 1.56 12.47 45.91
C GLU A 59 1.38 12.82 44.41
N PRO A 60 0.40 13.67 44.06
CA PRO A 60 0.30 14.17 42.70
C PRO A 60 1.63 14.81 42.31
N VAL A 61 2.23 14.30 41.24
CA VAL A 61 3.45 14.87 40.66
C VAL A 61 3.19 16.36 40.45
N SER A 62 4.04 17.19 41.06
CA SER A 62 4.01 18.64 40.90
C SER A 62 3.89 18.98 39.41
N ILE A 63 3.01 19.93 39.08
CA ILE A 63 2.66 20.37 37.71
C ILE A 63 3.90 20.76 36.89
N ASP A 64 5.00 21.11 37.58
CA ASP A 64 6.31 21.49 37.04
C ASP A 64 7.43 20.51 37.50
N SER A 65 7.32 19.23 37.15
CA SER A 65 8.39 18.25 37.43
C SER A 65 9.33 18.06 36.22
N PRO A 66 10.66 18.02 36.41
CA PRO A 66 11.61 17.74 35.32
C PRO A 66 11.34 16.41 34.59
N GLU A 67 10.69 15.46 35.27
CA GLU A 67 10.29 14.16 34.73
C GLU A 67 9.14 14.31 33.72
N LYS A 68 8.15 15.16 34.01
CA LYS A 68 7.07 15.51 33.07
C LYS A 68 7.63 16.18 31.82
N ASP A 69 8.51 17.16 31.98
CA ASP A 69 9.11 17.89 30.85
C ASP A 69 10.00 16.98 29.97
N ALA A 70 10.63 15.96 30.56
CA ALA A 70 11.36 14.95 29.80
C ALA A 70 10.40 14.05 29.01
N ALA A 71 9.34 13.55 29.65
CA ALA A 71 8.36 12.68 29.01
C ALA A 71 7.59 13.40 27.88
N VAL A 72 7.22 14.68 28.05
CA VAL A 72 6.57 15.48 27.01
C VAL A 72 7.48 15.68 25.79
N ARG A 73 8.76 15.94 26.01
CA ARG A 73 9.74 16.06 24.90
C ARG A 73 9.94 14.74 24.17
N HIS A 74 9.93 13.62 24.90
CA HIS A 74 9.99 12.30 24.27
C HIS A 74 8.72 12.03 23.46
N LEU A 75 7.53 12.31 24.01
CA LEU A 75 6.25 12.20 23.29
C LEU A 75 6.26 12.99 21.98
N LEU A 76 6.69 14.25 22.00
CA LEU A 76 6.76 15.08 20.79
C LEU A 76 7.77 14.55 19.76
N THR A 77 8.86 13.92 20.21
CA THR A 77 9.84 13.26 19.33
C THR A 77 9.21 12.05 18.65
N VAL A 78 8.58 11.15 19.41
CA VAL A 78 7.92 9.95 18.87
C VAL A 78 6.74 10.33 17.97
N TRP A 79 5.96 11.33 18.34
CA TRP A 79 4.87 11.86 17.52
C TRP A 79 5.36 12.47 16.21
N SER A 80 6.48 13.21 16.25
CA SER A 80 7.13 13.74 15.05
C SER A 80 7.59 12.63 14.10
N ASP A 81 8.13 11.52 14.63
CA ASP A 81 8.53 10.35 13.83
C ASP A 81 7.31 9.63 13.24
N TYR A 82 6.23 9.47 14.02
CA TYR A 82 4.94 8.96 13.54
C TYR A 82 4.38 9.78 12.36
N LEU A 83 4.28 11.10 12.52
CA LEU A 83 3.83 12.00 11.44
C LEU A 83 4.76 11.94 10.23
N GLN A 84 6.07 11.81 10.45
CA GLN A 84 7.02 11.69 9.35
C GLN A 84 6.81 10.40 8.54
N VAL A 85 6.50 9.29 9.20
CA VAL A 85 6.19 8.01 8.54
C VAL A 85 4.90 8.13 7.74
N LEU A 86 3.83 8.68 8.33
CA LEU A 86 2.57 8.89 7.62
C LEU A 86 2.71 9.81 6.40
N ASP A 87 3.44 10.92 6.54
CA ASP A 87 3.70 11.85 5.44
C ASP A 87 4.41 11.16 4.27
N LYS A 88 5.42 10.35 4.56
CA LYS A 88 6.17 9.56 3.56
C LYS A 88 5.33 8.46 2.94
N MET A 89 4.49 7.79 3.73
CA MET A 89 3.57 6.76 3.26
C MET A 89 2.60 7.35 2.23
N TYR A 90 1.87 8.40 2.61
CA TYR A 90 0.91 9.07 1.72
C TYR A 90 1.58 9.70 0.51
N ALA A 91 2.77 10.29 0.66
CA ALA A 91 3.53 10.84 -0.46
C ALA A 91 3.85 9.75 -1.50
N SER A 92 4.26 8.57 -1.02
CA SER A 92 4.58 7.44 -1.89
C SER A 92 3.33 6.90 -2.61
N GLU A 93 2.19 6.78 -1.92
CA GLU A 93 0.93 6.34 -2.53
C GLU A 93 0.45 7.32 -3.60
N LEU A 94 0.39 8.62 -3.25
CA LEU A 94 -0.04 9.67 -4.19
C LEU A 94 0.87 9.74 -5.42
N TRP A 95 2.18 9.55 -5.25
CA TRP A 95 3.13 9.50 -6.36
C TRP A 95 2.86 8.31 -7.30
N ALA A 96 2.58 7.11 -6.78
CA ALA A 96 2.17 5.98 -7.62
C ALA A 96 0.84 6.26 -8.34
N PHE A 97 -0.13 6.83 -7.62
CA PHE A 97 -1.44 7.20 -8.18
C PHE A 97 -1.34 8.25 -9.28
N ASP A 98 -0.42 9.21 -9.19
CA ASP A 98 -0.18 10.20 -10.25
C ASP A 98 0.18 9.55 -11.58
N TYR A 99 1.07 8.56 -11.58
CA TYR A 99 1.43 7.86 -12.83
C TYR A 99 0.35 6.90 -13.29
N ALA A 100 -0.30 6.17 -12.38
CA ALA A 100 -1.42 5.30 -12.72
C ALA A 100 -2.58 6.09 -13.35
N GLU A 101 -2.91 7.26 -12.79
CA GLU A 101 -3.92 8.17 -13.31
C GLU A 101 -3.57 8.71 -14.70
N ARG A 102 -2.31 9.12 -14.90
CA ARG A 102 -1.84 9.56 -16.23
C ARG A 102 -2.07 8.48 -17.26
N TYR A 103 -1.72 7.23 -16.93
CA TYR A 103 -1.92 6.11 -17.83
C TYR A 103 -3.39 5.79 -18.11
N VAL A 104 -4.25 5.65 -17.11
CA VAL A 104 -5.68 5.33 -17.36
C VAL A 104 -6.39 6.42 -18.17
N ASN A 105 -5.87 7.66 -18.15
CA ASN A 105 -6.38 8.75 -18.97
C ASN A 105 -5.77 8.79 -20.38
N SER A 106 -4.49 8.44 -20.55
CA SER A 106 -3.81 8.49 -21.85
C SER A 106 -4.02 7.22 -22.67
N GLY A 107 -4.05 6.05 -22.01
CA GLY A 107 -3.99 4.72 -22.59
C GLY A 107 -2.67 4.41 -23.30
N ASP A 108 -1.62 5.22 -23.11
CA ASP A 108 -0.34 5.09 -23.80
C ASP A 108 0.62 4.15 -23.08
N TRP A 109 1.31 3.30 -23.84
CA TRP A 109 2.25 2.33 -23.29
C TRP A 109 3.37 2.96 -22.48
N ASN A 110 3.91 4.11 -22.89
CA ASN A 110 4.99 4.75 -22.13
C ASN A 110 4.50 5.21 -20.75
N ASP A 111 3.25 5.66 -20.64
CA ASP A 111 2.66 6.01 -19.36
C ASP A 111 2.40 4.76 -18.50
N LEU A 112 2.03 3.62 -19.11
CA LEU A 112 1.91 2.33 -18.40
C LEU A 112 3.23 1.90 -17.77
N THR A 113 4.32 1.96 -18.55
CA THR A 113 5.67 1.63 -18.08
C THR A 113 6.08 2.47 -16.87
N LYS A 114 5.76 3.77 -16.90
CA LYS A 114 6.02 4.66 -15.75
C LYS A 114 5.11 4.35 -14.57
N ALA A 115 3.83 4.07 -14.81
CA ALA A 115 2.88 3.70 -13.76
C ALA A 115 3.31 2.42 -13.01
N ARG A 116 3.68 1.37 -13.73
CA ARG A 116 4.20 0.12 -13.14
C ARG A 116 5.49 0.37 -12.37
N THR A 117 6.42 1.12 -12.96
CA THR A 117 7.68 1.50 -12.29
C THR A 117 7.44 2.26 -10.99
N ALA A 118 6.51 3.22 -10.98
CA ALA A 118 6.15 3.98 -9.80
C ALA A 118 5.52 3.09 -8.71
N CYS A 119 4.63 2.17 -9.10
CA CYS A 119 4.03 1.23 -8.16
C CYS A 119 5.06 0.27 -7.57
N ILE A 120 5.99 -0.25 -8.37
CA ILE A 120 7.06 -1.15 -7.90
C ILE A 120 7.99 -0.43 -6.93
N ALA A 121 8.44 0.78 -7.26
CA ALA A 121 9.30 1.58 -6.40
C ALA A 121 8.60 1.97 -5.09
N SER A 122 7.32 2.34 -5.16
CA SER A 122 6.50 2.66 -3.99
C SER A 122 6.25 1.45 -3.10
N ALA A 123 5.88 0.30 -3.68
CA ALA A 123 5.67 -0.93 -2.92
C ALA A 123 6.93 -1.34 -2.15
N ARG A 124 8.11 -1.26 -2.78
CA ARG A 124 9.40 -1.51 -2.10
C ARG A 124 9.63 -0.52 -0.97
N TYR A 125 9.48 0.78 -1.24
CA TYR A 125 9.65 1.83 -0.24
C TYR A 125 8.75 1.64 0.99
N LEU A 126 7.45 1.40 0.75
CA LEU A 126 6.45 1.17 1.81
C LEU A 126 6.76 -0.08 2.64
N SER A 127 7.30 -1.14 2.03
CA SER A 127 7.67 -2.37 2.75
C SER A 127 8.87 -2.21 3.69
N GLU A 128 9.69 -1.18 3.47
CA GLU A 128 10.90 -0.90 4.25
C GLU A 128 10.73 0.28 5.20
N LEU A 129 9.68 1.09 5.01
CA LEU A 129 9.37 2.24 5.84
C LEU A 129 8.93 1.79 7.24
N ALA A 130 9.45 2.44 8.28
CA ALA A 130 9.13 2.15 9.67
C ALA A 130 9.43 3.38 10.54
N MET A 131 8.82 3.41 11.74
CA MET A 131 9.25 4.32 12.80
C MET A 131 10.68 4.01 13.21
N THR A 132 11.43 5.07 13.50
CA THR A 132 12.83 5.01 13.93
C THR A 132 12.98 5.24 15.43
N GLU A 133 12.04 5.97 16.02
CA GLU A 133 11.99 6.23 17.45
C GLU A 133 11.27 5.10 18.18
N ALA A 134 11.80 4.75 19.35
CA ALA A 134 11.15 3.78 20.22
C ALA A 134 9.91 4.41 20.87
N ASP A 135 8.90 3.59 21.14
CA ASP A 135 7.75 4.02 21.93
C ASP A 135 8.18 4.45 23.36
N LEU A 136 7.34 5.24 24.01
CA LEU A 136 7.53 5.69 25.39
C LEU A 136 7.58 4.51 26.36
N THR A 137 8.34 4.66 27.45
CA THR A 137 8.35 3.64 28.50
C THR A 137 7.06 3.65 29.32
N GLU A 138 6.76 2.55 30.02
CA GLU A 138 5.61 2.48 30.92
C GLU A 138 5.63 3.59 31.98
N GLU A 139 6.82 3.94 32.49
CA GLU A 139 6.99 5.03 33.44
C GLU A 139 6.67 6.40 32.82
N GLU A 140 7.11 6.65 31.59
CA GLU A 140 6.82 7.89 30.87
C GLU A 140 5.31 8.03 30.60
N TYR A 141 4.66 6.94 30.17
CA TYR A 141 3.21 6.89 30.02
C TYR A 141 2.47 7.16 31.34
N LEU A 142 2.96 6.62 32.47
CA LEU A 142 2.36 6.89 33.78
C LEU A 142 2.52 8.35 34.20
N VAL A 143 3.69 8.96 33.95
CA VAL A 143 3.95 10.37 34.23
C VAL A 143 3.01 11.27 33.42
N LEU A 144 2.89 11.03 32.12
CA LEU A 144 2.02 11.80 31.22
C LEU A 144 0.54 11.63 31.59
N PHE A 145 0.10 10.41 31.88
CA PHE A 145 -1.27 10.13 32.33
C PHE A 145 -1.63 10.90 33.61
N ASN A 146 -0.73 10.89 34.60
CA ASN A 146 -0.92 11.63 35.85
C ASN A 146 -0.94 13.15 35.63
N ALA A 147 -0.31 13.63 34.56
CA ALA A 147 -0.36 15.03 34.14
C ALA A 147 -1.63 15.40 33.33
N GLY A 148 -2.52 14.43 33.07
CA GLY A 148 -3.78 14.65 32.36
C GLY A 148 -3.71 14.46 30.84
N ILE A 149 -2.56 14.01 30.31
CA ILE A 149 -2.37 13.73 28.88
C ILE A 149 -2.99 12.38 28.53
N ASP A 150 -3.65 12.29 27.36
CA ASP A 150 -4.41 11.12 26.92
C ASP A 150 -3.52 9.99 26.34
N THR A 151 -2.69 9.39 27.19
CA THR A 151 -1.67 8.39 26.82
C THR A 151 -2.22 7.14 26.14
N ALA A 152 -3.44 6.74 26.49
CA ALA A 152 -4.09 5.61 25.86
C ALA A 152 -4.37 5.87 24.38
N TYR A 153 -4.66 7.13 24.01
CA TYR A 153 -4.86 7.50 22.63
C TYR A 153 -3.54 7.48 21.83
N GLN A 154 -2.46 8.08 22.35
CA GLN A 154 -1.17 8.11 21.64
C GLN A 154 -0.58 6.71 21.45
N SER A 155 -0.66 5.85 22.48
CA SER A 155 -0.19 4.47 22.37
C SER A 155 -0.92 3.67 21.28
N ASN A 156 -2.24 3.87 21.14
CA ASN A 156 -3.00 3.23 20.07
C ASN A 156 -2.54 3.69 18.67
N GLN A 157 -2.22 4.98 18.51
CA GLN A 157 -1.75 5.51 17.23
C GLN A 157 -0.41 4.89 16.84
N PHE A 158 0.56 4.88 17.76
CA PHE A 158 1.89 4.31 17.52
C PHE A 158 1.83 2.81 17.21
N GLN A 159 0.93 2.06 17.86
CA GLN A 159 0.76 0.62 17.58
C GLN A 159 0.10 0.34 16.22
N SER A 160 -0.67 1.29 15.67
CA SER A 160 -1.42 1.10 14.42
C SER A 160 -0.61 1.37 13.15
N ILE A 161 0.55 2.03 13.26
CA ILE A 161 1.33 2.48 12.09
C ILE A 161 1.79 1.33 11.19
N GLN A 162 2.18 0.20 11.79
CA GLN A 162 2.66 -0.95 11.03
C GLN A 162 1.55 -1.56 10.17
N ALA A 163 0.32 -1.62 10.69
CA ALA A 163 -0.84 -2.09 9.94
C ALA A 163 -1.15 -1.12 8.79
N SER A 164 -1.07 0.19 9.04
CA SER A 164 -1.30 1.22 8.01
C SER A 164 -0.28 1.11 6.86
N LEU A 165 0.99 0.87 7.19
CA LEU A 165 2.05 0.67 6.19
C LEU A 165 1.85 -0.62 5.37
N GLU A 166 1.43 -1.71 6.02
CA GLU A 166 1.11 -2.97 5.35
C GLU A 166 -0.09 -2.80 4.40
N GLU A 167 -1.13 -2.07 4.83
CA GLU A 167 -2.30 -1.74 4.01
C GLU A 167 -1.92 -0.89 2.80
N ALA A 168 -1.13 0.17 2.97
CA ALA A 168 -0.62 0.99 1.87
C ALA A 168 0.22 0.17 0.88
N HIS A 169 1.11 -0.68 1.40
CA HIS A 169 1.90 -1.60 0.58
C HIS A 169 1.00 -2.53 -0.24
N MET A 170 0.03 -3.20 0.39
CA MET A 170 -0.90 -4.10 -0.30
C MET A 170 -1.76 -3.35 -1.33
N LEU A 171 -2.22 -2.14 -1.03
CA LEU A 171 -3.01 -1.35 -1.98
C LEU A 171 -2.22 -1.09 -3.28
N VAL A 172 -0.98 -0.59 -3.15
CA VAL A 172 -0.12 -0.29 -4.31
C VAL A 172 0.32 -1.58 -5.03
N ARG A 173 0.75 -2.60 -4.27
CA ARG A 173 1.33 -3.84 -4.81
C ARG A 173 0.28 -4.82 -5.33
N ASP A 174 -0.71 -5.15 -4.51
CA ASP A 174 -1.66 -6.24 -4.78
C ASP A 174 -2.90 -5.79 -5.55
N SER A 175 -3.19 -4.48 -5.56
CA SER A 175 -4.37 -3.95 -6.24
C SER A 175 -4.01 -3.11 -7.46
N VAL A 176 -3.26 -2.02 -7.27
CA VAL A 176 -2.98 -1.08 -8.36
C VAL A 176 -2.01 -1.68 -9.37
N LEU A 177 -0.86 -2.18 -8.92
CA LEU A 177 0.12 -2.84 -9.80
C LEU A 177 -0.46 -4.09 -10.46
N GLU A 178 -1.17 -4.95 -9.73
CA GLU A 178 -1.84 -6.13 -10.31
C GLU A 178 -2.79 -5.73 -11.45
N THR A 179 -3.58 -4.67 -11.26
CA THR A 179 -4.49 -4.22 -12.31
C THR A 179 -3.73 -3.64 -13.50
N LEU A 180 -2.61 -2.93 -13.29
CA LEU A 180 -1.74 -2.46 -14.36
C LEU A 180 -1.01 -3.61 -15.09
N GLU A 181 -0.77 -4.74 -14.44
CA GLU A 181 -0.09 -5.92 -15.02
C GLU A 181 -1.07 -6.83 -15.78
N ALA A 182 -2.15 -7.27 -15.12
CA ALA A 182 -3.07 -8.27 -15.66
C ALA A 182 -4.49 -7.72 -15.93
N GLY A 183 -4.96 -6.78 -15.12
CA GLY A 183 -6.30 -6.21 -15.30
C GLY A 183 -6.43 -5.31 -16.53
N ILE A 184 -5.33 -4.73 -17.00
CA ILE A 184 -5.31 -3.62 -17.95
C ILE A 184 -5.85 -3.96 -19.34
N PHE A 185 -5.94 -5.25 -19.67
CA PHE A 185 -6.46 -5.71 -20.95
C PHE A 185 -7.98 -5.58 -21.05
N ASN A 186 -8.69 -5.46 -19.92
CA ASN A 186 -10.15 -5.32 -19.87
C ASN A 186 -10.54 -3.86 -19.58
N SER A 187 -11.39 -3.27 -20.44
CA SER A 187 -11.84 -1.87 -20.32
C SER A 187 -12.57 -1.57 -19.01
N GLY A 188 -13.45 -2.46 -18.55
CA GLY A 188 -14.14 -2.33 -17.26
C GLY A 188 -13.16 -2.31 -16.09
N ARG A 189 -12.09 -3.11 -16.12
CA ARG A 189 -11.02 -3.06 -15.10
C ARG A 189 -10.26 -1.74 -15.11
N VAL A 190 -10.06 -1.11 -16.28
CA VAL A 190 -9.45 0.22 -16.38
C VAL A 190 -10.34 1.29 -15.75
N ASP A 191 -11.64 1.25 -16.05
CA ASP A 191 -12.61 2.18 -15.47
C ASP A 191 -12.67 2.04 -13.95
N ILE A 192 -12.68 0.80 -13.43
CA ILE A 192 -12.67 0.55 -11.98
C ILE A 192 -11.35 1.00 -11.35
N LEU A 193 -10.21 0.82 -12.02
CA LEU A 193 -8.92 1.33 -11.53
C LEU A 193 -8.93 2.86 -11.40
N LYS A 194 -9.54 3.55 -12.36
CA LYS A 194 -9.69 5.01 -12.32
C LYS A 194 -10.53 5.45 -11.11
N ASP A 195 -11.64 4.77 -10.85
CA ASP A 195 -12.47 5.03 -9.67
C ASP A 195 -11.71 4.71 -8.38
N GLN A 196 -10.97 3.60 -8.34
CA GLN A 196 -10.13 3.22 -7.21
C GLN A 196 -9.08 4.29 -6.89
N ILE A 197 -8.38 4.81 -7.89
CA ILE A 197 -7.38 5.88 -7.70
C ILE A 197 -8.07 7.13 -7.15
N SER A 198 -9.20 7.54 -7.73
CA SER A 198 -9.94 8.72 -7.29
C SER A 198 -10.38 8.61 -5.83
N VAL A 199 -10.97 7.48 -5.43
CA VAL A 199 -11.46 7.27 -4.07
C VAL A 199 -10.32 7.21 -3.06
N ASN A 200 -9.18 6.59 -3.40
CA ASN A 200 -8.03 6.53 -2.49
C ASN A 200 -7.32 7.87 -2.32
N ARG A 201 -7.32 8.75 -3.34
CA ARG A 201 -6.86 10.13 -3.15
C ARG A 201 -7.74 10.91 -2.17
N GLU A 202 -9.06 10.76 -2.31
CA GLU A 202 -10.03 11.37 -1.40
C GLU A 202 -9.86 10.83 0.03
N TYR A 203 -9.63 9.52 0.18
CA TYR A 203 -9.26 8.90 1.45
C TYR A 203 -8.01 9.52 2.09
N ILE A 204 -6.91 9.65 1.33
CA ILE A 204 -5.67 10.23 1.84
C ILE A 204 -5.88 11.69 2.28
N GLN A 205 -6.68 12.47 1.54
CA GLN A 205 -7.01 13.83 1.92
C GLN A 205 -7.73 13.88 3.27
N HIS A 206 -8.80 13.11 3.45
CA HIS A 206 -9.56 13.11 4.70
C HIS A 206 -8.78 12.50 5.88
N MET A 207 -7.93 11.50 5.63
CA MET A 207 -7.01 11.01 6.65
C MET A 207 -6.02 12.09 7.06
N SER A 208 -5.52 12.89 6.11
CA SER A 208 -4.61 14.01 6.40
C SER A 208 -5.28 15.09 7.27
N GLU A 209 -6.54 15.41 7.00
CA GLU A 209 -7.37 16.31 7.82
C GLU A 209 -7.53 15.75 9.25
N TYR A 210 -7.90 14.47 9.36
CA TYR A 210 -8.05 13.77 10.63
C TYR A 210 -6.74 13.74 11.44
N GLU A 211 -5.60 13.46 10.81
CA GLU A 211 -4.30 13.42 11.48
C GLU A 211 -3.84 14.81 11.94
N CYS A 212 -4.19 15.87 11.20
CA CYS A 212 -3.99 17.24 11.63
C CYS A 212 -4.85 17.57 12.88
N ARG A 213 -6.14 17.21 12.90
CA ARG A 213 -7.01 17.40 14.08
C ARG A 213 -6.55 16.61 15.29
N THR A 214 -6.13 15.38 15.05
CA THR A 214 -5.54 14.46 16.03
C THR A 214 -4.28 15.06 16.65
N THR A 215 -3.41 15.65 15.84
CA THR A 215 -2.22 16.36 16.32
C THR A 215 -2.60 17.62 17.11
N ASN A 216 -3.57 18.41 16.64
CA ASN A 216 -4.06 19.58 17.37
C ASN A 216 -4.56 19.19 18.77
N TYR A 217 -5.40 18.15 18.88
CA TYR A 217 -5.90 17.64 20.16
C TYR A 217 -4.76 17.19 21.09
N MET A 218 -3.80 16.43 20.55
CA MET A 218 -2.63 15.99 21.32
C MET A 218 -1.84 17.17 21.87
N LEU A 219 -1.54 18.18 21.04
CA LEU A 219 -0.77 19.36 21.44
C LEU A 219 -1.49 20.20 22.50
N LEU A 220 -2.81 20.36 22.40
CA LEU A 220 -3.62 21.04 23.42
C LEU A 220 -3.54 20.33 24.77
N SER A 221 -3.48 18.99 24.78
CA SER A 221 -3.42 18.20 26.03
C SER A 221 -2.12 18.39 26.81
N LEU A 222 -1.06 18.94 26.19
CA LEU A 222 0.25 19.16 26.85
C LEU A 222 0.22 20.29 27.89
N GLY A 223 -0.69 21.26 27.73
CA GLY A 223 -0.80 22.43 28.61
C GLY A 223 0.33 23.46 28.47
N ASP A 224 1.23 23.31 27.50
CA ASP A 224 2.25 24.31 27.10
C ASP A 224 1.88 24.90 25.73
N GLU A 225 1.19 26.04 25.74
CA GLU A 225 0.75 26.74 24.52
C GLU A 225 1.91 27.16 23.62
N THR A 226 3.09 27.48 24.17
CA THR A 226 4.22 27.96 23.36
C THR A 226 4.81 26.81 22.56
N GLN A 227 5.12 25.70 23.22
CA GLN A 227 5.66 24.52 22.56
C GLN A 227 4.65 23.90 21.58
N ALA A 228 3.37 23.85 21.96
CA ALA A 228 2.29 23.39 21.10
C ALA A 228 2.19 24.21 19.80
N PHE A 229 2.18 25.54 19.93
CA PHE A 229 2.06 26.43 18.77
C PHE A 229 3.31 26.41 17.89
N GLU A 230 4.51 26.31 18.48
CA GLU A 230 5.75 26.13 17.70
C GLU A 230 5.74 24.82 16.89
N PHE A 231 5.27 23.72 17.48
CA PHE A 231 5.13 22.45 16.77
C PHE A 231 4.12 22.57 15.63
N TRP A 232 2.92 23.09 15.91
CA TRP A 232 1.85 23.24 14.93
C TRP A 232 2.24 24.08 13.71
N ASN A 233 2.91 25.21 13.92
CA ASN A 233 3.34 26.08 12.83
C ASN A 233 4.47 25.48 11.98
N ALA A 234 5.22 24.52 12.53
CA ALA A 234 6.27 23.83 11.79
C ALA A 234 5.74 22.67 10.95
N MET A 235 4.49 22.23 11.16
CA MET A 235 3.94 21.06 10.46
C MET A 235 3.90 21.22 8.93
N PRO A 236 3.43 22.34 8.35
CA PRO A 236 3.35 22.46 6.88
C PRO A 236 4.69 22.30 6.17
N ASP A 237 5.78 22.76 6.79
CA ASP A 237 7.12 22.67 6.22
C ASP A 237 7.74 21.28 6.43
N LYS A 238 7.39 20.58 7.53
CA LYS A 238 7.95 19.27 7.88
C LYS A 238 7.20 18.09 7.27
N TYR A 239 5.88 18.21 7.14
CA TYR A 239 4.97 17.15 6.73
C TYR A 239 4.04 17.67 5.63
N PRO A 240 4.58 18.05 4.46
CA PRO A 240 3.83 18.76 3.43
C PRO A 240 2.67 17.95 2.84
N THR A 241 2.77 16.62 2.80
CA THR A 241 1.71 15.75 2.28
C THR A 241 0.57 15.63 3.28
N LEU A 242 0.89 15.39 4.56
CA LEU A 242 -0.11 15.43 5.63
C LEU A 242 -0.77 16.81 5.75
N CYS A 243 -0.02 17.88 5.47
CA CYS A 243 -0.56 19.23 5.52
C CYS A 243 -1.30 19.65 4.24
N MET A 244 -1.56 18.73 3.30
CA MET A 244 -2.53 18.98 2.23
C MET A 244 -3.94 19.22 2.80
N GLY A 245 -4.26 18.55 3.92
CA GLY A 245 -5.46 18.77 4.73
C GLY A 245 -5.23 19.74 5.90
N TYR A 246 -4.25 20.65 5.80
CA TYR A 246 -3.91 21.53 6.92
C TYR A 246 -5.07 22.46 7.26
N GLU A 247 -5.50 22.34 8.49
CA GLU A 247 -6.65 23.05 9.02
C GLU A 247 -6.23 24.20 9.96
N GLU A 248 -7.18 25.09 10.27
CA GLU A 248 -6.92 26.13 11.26
C GLU A 248 -6.75 25.53 12.66
N TRP A 249 -5.84 26.12 13.45
CA TRP A 249 -5.65 25.76 14.86
C TRP A 249 -6.95 25.99 15.65
N ILE A 250 -7.40 24.95 16.34
CA ILE A 250 -8.50 25.01 17.31
C ILE A 250 -7.88 25.16 18.71
N ASP A 251 -8.36 26.13 19.47
CA ASP A 251 -7.85 26.50 20.80
C ASP A 251 -8.57 25.80 21.97
N ASP A 252 -9.58 24.97 21.69
CA ASP A 252 -10.33 24.19 22.68
C ASP A 252 -10.25 22.67 22.42
N GLU A 253 -9.92 21.90 23.46
CA GLU A 253 -9.78 20.42 23.38
C GLU A 253 -11.10 19.74 22.94
N THR A 254 -12.24 20.25 23.39
CA THR A 254 -13.56 19.66 23.08
C THR A 254 -13.96 19.95 21.64
N GLU A 255 -13.70 21.16 21.16
CA GLU A 255 -13.93 21.53 19.76
C GLU A 255 -13.00 20.79 18.81
N ALA A 256 -11.72 20.65 19.16
CA ALA A 256 -10.75 19.87 18.37
C ALA A 256 -11.16 18.39 18.27
N LEU A 257 -11.60 17.79 19.38
CA LEU A 257 -12.11 16.42 19.39
C LEU A 257 -13.40 16.28 18.56
N LYS A 258 -14.30 17.27 18.63
CA LYS A 258 -15.54 17.26 17.84
C LYS A 258 -15.25 17.37 16.34
N ALA A 259 -14.27 18.18 15.94
CA ALA A 259 -13.84 18.27 14.55
C ALA A 259 -13.27 16.93 14.06
N GLY A 260 -12.40 16.28 14.85
CA GLY A 260 -11.91 14.94 14.50
C GLY A 260 -13.03 13.88 14.42
N ASP A 261 -14.07 13.97 15.25
CA ASP A 261 -15.26 13.12 15.14
C ASP A 261 -16.07 13.38 13.85
N GLU A 262 -16.05 14.61 13.33
CA GLU A 262 -16.68 14.98 12.05
C GLU A 262 -15.88 14.39 10.88
N ASP A 263 -14.55 14.53 10.88
CA ASP A 263 -13.65 13.94 9.87
C ASP A 263 -13.83 12.41 9.79
N LEU A 264 -14.02 11.73 10.93
CA LEU A 264 -14.31 10.30 10.95
C LEU A 264 -15.63 9.93 10.28
N ASN A 265 -16.65 10.80 10.31
CA ASN A 265 -17.91 10.52 9.61
C ASN A 265 -17.74 10.70 8.09
N ASP A 266 -16.95 11.69 7.66
CA ASP A 266 -16.63 11.87 6.25
C ASP A 266 -15.83 10.67 5.72
N LEU A 267 -14.90 10.16 6.53
CA LEU A 267 -14.17 8.92 6.24
C LEU A 267 -15.08 7.68 6.15
N GLU A 268 -16.16 7.59 6.94
CA GLU A 268 -17.15 6.50 6.81
C GLU A 268 -17.80 6.50 5.41
N ASP A 269 -18.10 7.68 4.85
CA ASP A 269 -18.64 7.80 3.49
C ASP A 269 -17.61 7.38 2.42
N ILE A 270 -16.32 7.65 2.63
CA ILE A 270 -15.26 7.18 1.72
C ILE A 270 -15.09 5.67 1.76
N ILE A 271 -15.18 5.05 2.94
CA ILE A 271 -15.17 3.58 3.06
C ILE A 271 -16.32 2.94 2.29
N LEU A 272 -17.50 3.58 2.27
CA LEU A 272 -18.62 3.10 1.45
C LEU A 272 -18.27 3.15 -0.05
N LYS A 273 -17.65 4.24 -0.52
CA LYS A 273 -17.16 4.32 -1.92
C LYS A 273 -16.11 3.25 -2.23
N GLN A 274 -15.17 2.99 -1.33
CA GLN A 274 -14.20 1.88 -1.48
C GLN A 274 -14.91 0.52 -1.58
N SER A 275 -15.99 0.32 -0.82
CA SER A 275 -16.81 -0.90 -0.88
C SER A 275 -17.51 -1.07 -2.24
N GLU A 276 -17.95 0.02 -2.85
CA GLU A 276 -18.54 0.03 -4.19
C GLU A 276 -17.50 -0.34 -5.26
N VAL A 277 -16.27 0.16 -5.15
CA VAL A 277 -15.14 -0.21 -6.02
C VAL A 277 -14.88 -1.72 -5.93
N ILE A 278 -14.75 -2.29 -4.72
CA ILE A 278 -14.56 -3.74 -4.55
C ILE A 278 -15.72 -4.55 -5.12
N SER A 279 -16.95 -4.08 -4.91
CA SER A 279 -18.14 -4.74 -5.44
C SER A 279 -18.14 -4.75 -6.97
N SER A 280 -17.68 -3.66 -7.58
CA SER A 280 -17.53 -3.53 -9.03
C SER A 280 -16.43 -4.46 -9.56
N LEU A 281 -15.27 -4.55 -8.89
CA LEU A 281 -14.21 -5.50 -9.23
C LEU A 281 -14.73 -6.95 -9.23
N LYS A 282 -15.50 -7.32 -8.20
CA LYS A 282 -16.08 -8.67 -8.08
C LYS A 282 -17.12 -8.95 -9.17
N ALA A 283 -17.95 -7.97 -9.49
CA ALA A 283 -18.93 -8.08 -10.56
C ALA A 283 -18.27 -8.24 -11.93
N GLU A 284 -17.19 -7.51 -12.18
CA GLU A 284 -16.42 -7.60 -13.43
C GLU A 284 -15.73 -8.97 -13.54
N LEU A 285 -15.08 -9.45 -12.48
CA LEU A 285 -14.47 -10.79 -12.44
C LEU A 285 -15.52 -11.88 -12.72
N TYR A 286 -16.69 -11.78 -12.10
CA TYR A 286 -17.79 -12.71 -12.33
C TYR A 286 -18.25 -12.70 -13.80
N THR A 287 -18.37 -11.50 -14.39
CA THR A 287 -18.76 -11.33 -15.79
C THR A 287 -17.71 -11.94 -16.73
N MET A 288 -16.42 -11.69 -16.48
CA MET A 288 -15.32 -12.29 -17.26
C MET A 288 -15.34 -13.82 -17.17
N ASN A 289 -15.53 -14.39 -15.97
CA ASN A 289 -15.62 -15.84 -15.81
C ASN A 289 -16.78 -16.45 -16.59
N GLN A 290 -17.96 -15.79 -16.60
CA GLN A 290 -19.09 -16.25 -17.42
C GLN A 290 -18.78 -16.21 -18.93
N ILE A 291 -18.04 -15.19 -19.39
CA ILE A 291 -17.62 -15.09 -20.80
C ILE A 291 -16.69 -16.25 -21.17
N PHE A 292 -15.71 -16.55 -20.32
CA PHE A 292 -14.80 -17.69 -20.52
C PHE A 292 -15.53 -19.04 -20.50
N GLU A 293 -16.43 -19.26 -19.52
CA GLU A 293 -17.24 -20.48 -19.44
C GLU A 293 -18.15 -20.67 -20.65
N ALA A 294 -18.68 -19.58 -21.20
CA ALA A 294 -19.50 -19.58 -22.41
C ALA A 294 -18.68 -19.67 -23.71
N ASN A 295 -17.36 -19.55 -23.65
CA ASN A 295 -16.45 -19.44 -24.79
C ASN A 295 -16.87 -18.32 -25.77
N ASP A 296 -17.34 -17.19 -25.23
CA ASP A 296 -17.88 -16.06 -25.99
C ASP A 296 -16.77 -15.05 -26.35
N MET A 297 -15.92 -15.45 -27.29
CA MET A 297 -14.76 -14.64 -27.73
C MET A 297 -15.16 -13.28 -28.30
N GLU A 298 -16.35 -13.15 -28.90
CA GLU A 298 -16.83 -11.87 -29.43
C GLU A 298 -17.04 -10.86 -28.31
N LYS A 299 -17.68 -11.29 -27.20
CA LYS A 299 -17.81 -10.43 -26.02
C LYS A 299 -16.47 -10.07 -25.41
N LEU A 300 -15.56 -11.03 -25.29
CA LEU A 300 -14.24 -10.82 -24.69
C LEU A 300 -13.40 -9.80 -25.48
N LEU A 301 -13.43 -9.89 -26.82
CA LEU A 301 -12.80 -8.90 -27.69
C LEU A 301 -13.51 -7.54 -27.63
N SER A 302 -14.83 -7.51 -27.47
CA SER A 302 -15.58 -6.25 -27.33
C SER A 302 -15.31 -5.52 -26.01
N SER A 303 -14.89 -6.24 -24.96
CA SER A 303 -14.50 -5.68 -23.67
C SER A 303 -13.01 -5.31 -23.59
N ALA A 304 -12.23 -5.57 -24.64
CA ALA A 304 -10.79 -5.30 -24.66
C ALA A 304 -10.50 -3.79 -24.55
N PHE A 305 -9.56 -3.43 -23.68
CA PHE A 305 -9.02 -2.07 -23.63
C PHE A 305 -8.02 -1.87 -24.76
N ILE A 306 -8.15 -0.81 -25.55
CA ILE A 306 -7.26 -0.55 -26.69
C ILE A 306 -6.11 0.34 -26.25
N MET A 307 -4.94 -0.26 -26.01
CA MET A 307 -3.72 0.48 -25.69
C MET A 307 -3.13 1.19 -26.92
N LYS A 308 -2.56 2.38 -26.69
CA LYS A 308 -1.82 3.15 -27.70
C LYS A 308 -0.34 2.83 -27.64
N ASN A 309 0.25 2.69 -28.83
CA ASN A 309 1.67 2.41 -29.02
C ASN A 309 2.23 1.22 -28.21
N PRO A 310 1.51 0.09 -28.05
CA PRO A 310 2.09 -1.06 -27.37
C PRO A 310 3.26 -1.61 -28.23
N PRO A 311 4.32 -2.13 -27.59
CA PRO A 311 5.32 -2.93 -28.28
C PRO A 311 4.69 -4.24 -28.76
N GLU A 312 5.47 -5.08 -29.44
CA GLU A 312 5.09 -6.47 -29.61
C GLU A 312 4.88 -7.12 -28.24
N LEU A 313 3.75 -7.81 -28.05
CA LEU A 313 3.41 -8.44 -26.78
C LEU A 313 3.69 -9.94 -26.85
N LEU A 314 4.10 -10.50 -25.71
CA LEU A 314 4.31 -11.92 -25.53
C LEU A 314 3.07 -12.55 -24.89
N PRO A 315 2.70 -13.78 -25.26
CA PRO A 315 1.73 -14.56 -24.51
C PRO A 315 2.15 -14.67 -23.05
N MET A 316 1.21 -14.42 -22.14
CA MET A 316 1.43 -14.61 -20.72
C MET A 316 1.70 -16.11 -20.44
N PRO A 317 2.82 -16.48 -19.80
CA PRO A 317 3.06 -17.86 -19.38
C PRO A 317 2.06 -18.30 -18.32
N ASP A 318 1.63 -19.57 -18.35
CA ASP A 318 0.70 -20.13 -17.36
C ASP A 318 1.24 -20.12 -15.92
N TRP A 319 2.57 -20.08 -15.77
CA TRP A 319 3.27 -20.02 -14.49
C TRP A 319 3.53 -18.58 -14.01
N TYR A 320 3.19 -17.56 -14.79
CA TYR A 320 3.32 -16.17 -14.37
C TYR A 320 2.06 -15.75 -13.61
N ASP A 321 2.26 -15.40 -12.34
CA ASP A 321 1.22 -14.86 -11.47
C ASP A 321 1.71 -13.52 -10.89
N PRO A 322 1.08 -12.39 -11.26
CA PRO A 322 1.45 -11.09 -10.74
C PRO A 322 1.37 -10.95 -9.22
N GLN A 323 0.51 -11.74 -8.55
CA GLN A 323 0.31 -11.66 -7.10
C GLN A 323 1.40 -12.37 -6.30
N THR A 324 2.19 -13.23 -6.93
CA THR A 324 3.28 -13.96 -6.26
C THR A 324 4.66 -13.63 -6.83
N ALA A 325 4.70 -12.97 -7.99
CA ALA A 325 5.93 -12.47 -8.58
C ALA A 325 6.59 -11.38 -7.71
N GLY A 326 7.93 -11.42 -7.67
CA GLY A 326 8.76 -10.33 -7.17
C GLY A 326 9.18 -9.42 -8.32
N TYR A 327 9.22 -8.10 -8.09
CA TYR A 327 9.50 -7.10 -9.12
C TYR A 327 10.64 -6.16 -8.73
N LEU A 328 11.43 -5.74 -9.71
CA LEU A 328 12.39 -4.64 -9.58
C LEU A 328 12.54 -3.92 -10.92
N SER A 329 12.12 -2.66 -10.97
CA SER A 329 12.30 -1.80 -12.14
C SER A 329 13.67 -1.15 -12.19
N PHE A 330 14.17 -0.89 -13.39
CA PHE A 330 15.42 -0.19 -13.62
C PHE A 330 15.38 0.67 -14.89
N ILE A 331 16.31 1.63 -14.98
CA ILE A 331 16.55 2.46 -16.16
C ILE A 331 17.92 2.07 -16.73
N LEU A 332 17.96 1.75 -18.03
CA LEU A 332 19.21 1.50 -18.75
C LEU A 332 19.68 2.79 -19.42
N ASN A 333 20.82 3.31 -18.97
CA ASN A 333 21.41 4.52 -19.52
C ASN A 333 22.17 4.25 -20.83
N GLU A 334 22.42 5.30 -21.61
CA GLU A 334 23.12 5.21 -22.90
C GLU A 334 24.55 4.64 -22.76
N ASP A 335 25.20 4.83 -21.61
CA ASP A 335 26.53 4.32 -21.29
C ASP A 335 26.54 2.87 -20.79
N GLY A 336 25.37 2.25 -20.67
CA GLY A 336 25.17 0.88 -20.19
C GLY A 336 25.12 0.76 -18.66
N SER A 337 25.16 1.86 -17.92
CA SER A 337 24.87 1.86 -16.48
C SER A 337 23.38 1.66 -16.20
N VAL A 338 23.07 1.23 -14.99
CA VAL A 338 21.70 0.90 -14.55
C VAL A 338 21.37 1.69 -13.30
N ASP A 339 20.28 2.45 -13.36
CA ASP A 339 19.73 3.18 -12.22
C ASP A 339 18.42 2.52 -11.75
N TYR A 340 18.15 2.61 -10.45
CA TYR A 340 16.94 2.04 -9.84
C TYR A 340 16.05 3.18 -9.35
N PRO A 341 14.88 3.40 -9.95
CA PRO A 341 13.94 4.43 -9.51
C PRO A 341 13.56 4.27 -8.04
N GLU A 342 13.43 5.40 -7.35
CA GLU A 342 12.96 5.51 -5.98
C GLU A 342 11.59 6.22 -5.94
N SER A 343 10.86 6.00 -4.85
CA SER A 343 9.58 6.68 -4.65
C SER A 343 9.78 8.20 -4.56
N GLY A 344 9.00 8.95 -5.33
CA GLY A 344 9.10 10.41 -5.43
C GLY A 344 9.95 10.91 -6.62
N ASP A 345 10.62 10.04 -7.36
CA ASP A 345 11.42 10.42 -8.52
C ASP A 345 10.57 10.99 -9.68
N VAL A 346 11.20 11.79 -10.53
CA VAL A 346 10.62 12.15 -11.83
C VAL A 346 10.97 11.08 -12.86
N LEU A 347 9.96 10.36 -13.35
CA LEU A 347 10.11 9.31 -14.35
C LEU A 347 10.09 9.92 -15.77
N GLU A 348 11.29 10.16 -16.30
CA GLU A 348 11.50 10.73 -17.64
C GLU A 348 11.18 9.71 -18.77
N ASP A 349 11.20 10.16 -20.03
CA ASP A 349 11.11 9.24 -21.17
C ASP A 349 12.46 8.55 -21.36
N ALA A 350 12.63 7.38 -20.75
CA ALA A 350 13.88 6.62 -20.72
C ALA A 350 13.70 5.14 -21.15
N SER A 351 14.81 4.41 -21.27
CA SER A 351 14.79 2.97 -21.57
C SER A 351 14.59 2.16 -20.30
N TYR A 352 13.34 1.97 -19.92
CA TYR A 352 12.97 1.15 -18.77
C TYR A 352 13.17 -0.34 -19.02
N GLY A 353 13.47 -1.06 -17.94
CA GLY A 353 13.48 -2.51 -17.87
C GLY A 353 12.97 -3.00 -16.54
N ILE A 354 12.71 -4.30 -16.46
CA ILE A 354 12.19 -4.91 -15.23
C ILE A 354 12.78 -6.31 -15.01
N TYR A 355 13.08 -6.60 -13.75
CA TYR A 355 13.31 -7.94 -13.26
C TYR A 355 12.03 -8.51 -12.65
N ILE A 356 11.67 -9.72 -13.04
CA ILE A 356 10.59 -10.51 -12.45
C ILE A 356 11.18 -11.77 -11.83
N GLN A 357 10.86 -12.05 -10.58
CA GLN A 357 11.26 -13.28 -9.89
C GLN A 357 10.06 -14.17 -9.60
N ILE A 358 10.18 -15.45 -9.95
CA ILE A 358 9.12 -16.46 -9.79
C ILE A 358 9.75 -17.70 -9.18
N LYS A 359 9.11 -18.26 -8.14
CA LYS A 359 9.62 -19.43 -7.40
C LYS A 359 8.90 -20.70 -7.81
N GLY A 360 9.58 -21.84 -7.67
CA GLY A 360 9.03 -23.17 -7.92
C GLY A 360 8.95 -23.56 -9.40
N LEU A 361 9.71 -22.90 -10.27
CA LEU A 361 9.67 -23.15 -11.71
C LEU A 361 10.74 -24.16 -12.15
N SER A 362 10.37 -25.07 -13.04
CA SER A 362 11.29 -26.06 -13.62
C SER A 362 11.89 -25.61 -14.95
N SER A 363 13.03 -26.20 -15.31
CA SER A 363 13.69 -26.01 -16.61
C SER A 363 12.81 -26.45 -17.80
N GLU A 364 11.94 -27.44 -17.57
CA GLU A 364 11.01 -27.97 -18.57
C GLU A 364 9.91 -26.94 -18.89
N GLU A 365 9.27 -26.37 -17.87
CA GLU A 365 8.23 -25.34 -18.03
C GLU A 365 8.74 -24.09 -18.77
N ILE A 366 9.97 -23.66 -18.49
CA ILE A 366 10.60 -22.55 -19.22
C ILE A 366 10.88 -22.95 -20.67
N SER A 367 11.40 -24.16 -20.91
CA SER A 367 11.72 -24.63 -22.26
C SER A 367 10.48 -24.82 -23.13
N ASP A 368 9.37 -25.25 -22.53
CA ASP A 368 8.06 -25.36 -23.18
C ASP A 368 7.53 -23.98 -23.56
N TYR A 369 7.61 -23.01 -22.64
CA TYR A 369 7.24 -21.62 -22.94
C TYR A 369 8.08 -21.03 -24.08
N ILE A 370 9.40 -21.23 -24.08
CA ILE A 370 10.31 -20.78 -25.15
C ILE A 370 9.96 -21.42 -26.49
N THR A 371 9.56 -22.69 -26.49
CA THR A 371 9.10 -23.38 -27.69
C THR A 371 7.79 -22.80 -28.20
N PHE A 372 6.87 -22.48 -27.29
CA PHE A 372 5.57 -21.88 -27.60
C PHE A 372 5.71 -20.47 -28.20
N VAL A 373 6.57 -19.62 -27.63
CA VAL A 373 6.74 -18.22 -28.09
C VAL A 373 7.74 -18.05 -29.24
N LYS A 374 8.30 -19.15 -29.75
CA LYS A 374 9.34 -19.12 -30.79
C LYS A 374 8.92 -18.36 -32.06
N ASP A 375 7.64 -18.47 -32.42
CA ASP A 375 7.09 -17.83 -33.63
C ASP A 375 6.50 -16.43 -33.36
N TRP A 376 6.59 -15.93 -32.13
CA TRP A 376 6.08 -14.61 -31.73
C TRP A 376 7.13 -13.50 -31.82
N GLY A 377 8.37 -13.83 -31.50
CA GLY A 377 9.49 -12.90 -31.58
C GLY A 377 10.24 -12.98 -32.90
N ARG A 378 11.34 -12.22 -32.98
CA ARG A 378 12.34 -12.36 -34.06
C ARG A 378 13.13 -13.65 -33.91
N ASP A 379 13.38 -14.08 -32.66
CA ASP A 379 14.05 -15.34 -32.34
C ASP A 379 13.77 -15.72 -30.88
N ALA A 380 13.78 -17.02 -30.57
CA ALA A 380 13.77 -17.53 -29.20
C ALA A 380 14.61 -18.79 -29.11
N TRP A 381 15.54 -18.84 -28.16
CA TRP A 381 16.50 -19.94 -28.04
C TRP A 381 16.97 -20.17 -26.61
N ARG A 382 17.47 -21.39 -26.37
CA ARG A 382 18.20 -21.75 -25.15
C ARG A 382 19.69 -21.42 -25.33
N GLY A 383 20.27 -20.71 -24.38
CA GLY A 383 21.70 -20.41 -24.33
C GLY A 383 22.50 -21.41 -23.51
N GLU A 384 23.69 -21.01 -23.07
CA GLU A 384 24.53 -21.82 -22.19
C GLU A 384 23.96 -21.88 -20.77
N GLY A 385 23.93 -23.09 -20.20
CA GLY A 385 23.40 -23.34 -18.85
C GLY A 385 21.87 -23.34 -18.80
N GLU A 386 21.34 -22.89 -17.66
CA GLU A 386 19.92 -22.69 -17.41
C GLU A 386 19.53 -21.24 -17.74
N LYS A 387 19.73 -20.87 -19.01
CA LYS A 387 19.41 -19.54 -19.56
C LYS A 387 18.70 -19.66 -20.89
N TRP A 388 17.69 -18.84 -21.09
CA TRP A 388 16.90 -18.75 -22.31
C TRP A 388 16.72 -17.29 -22.70
N TYR A 389 16.50 -17.05 -23.99
CA TYR A 389 16.43 -15.72 -24.56
C TYR A 389 15.27 -15.65 -25.54
N ILE A 390 14.55 -14.53 -25.48
CA ILE A 390 13.53 -14.15 -26.46
C ILE A 390 13.95 -12.78 -27.00
N LYS A 391 14.08 -12.67 -28.32
CA LYS A 391 14.41 -11.43 -29.00
C LYS A 391 13.18 -10.92 -29.72
N MET A 392 12.72 -9.74 -29.32
CA MET A 392 11.58 -9.06 -29.92
C MET A 392 12.07 -7.93 -30.82
N GLN A 393 11.15 -7.19 -31.45
CA GLN A 393 11.52 -6.07 -32.28
C GLN A 393 12.28 -4.97 -31.51
N ASP A 394 11.72 -4.54 -30.39
CA ASP A 394 12.17 -3.35 -29.63
C ASP A 394 12.79 -3.69 -28.27
N TYR A 395 12.75 -4.96 -27.86
CA TYR A 395 13.28 -5.40 -26.58
C TYR A 395 13.75 -6.86 -26.62
N SER A 396 14.33 -7.30 -25.51
CA SER A 396 14.70 -8.70 -25.31
C SER A 396 14.38 -9.15 -23.92
N VAL A 397 14.04 -10.44 -23.77
CA VAL A 397 13.82 -11.08 -22.49
C VAL A 397 14.91 -12.12 -22.30
N MET A 398 15.60 -12.05 -21.15
CA MET A 398 16.47 -13.13 -20.67
C MET A 398 15.75 -13.82 -19.52
N ILE A 399 15.67 -15.15 -19.57
CA ILE A 399 15.18 -15.97 -18.46
C ILE A 399 16.36 -16.77 -17.93
N SER A 400 16.61 -16.71 -16.63
CA SER A 400 17.61 -17.55 -15.96
C SER A 400 16.97 -18.31 -14.81
N LEU A 401 17.36 -19.58 -14.62
CA LEU A 401 16.87 -20.41 -13.54
C LEU A 401 18.00 -20.77 -12.58
N GLU A 402 17.81 -20.45 -11.30
CA GLU A 402 18.72 -20.82 -10.22
C GLU A 402 17.91 -21.31 -9.01
N ASN A 403 18.18 -22.51 -8.51
CA ASN A 403 17.50 -23.10 -7.34
C ASN A 403 15.97 -23.00 -7.42
N GLU A 404 15.38 -23.43 -8.54
CA GLU A 404 13.92 -23.35 -8.81
C GLU A 404 13.34 -21.93 -8.79
N THR A 405 14.19 -20.90 -8.79
CA THR A 405 13.78 -19.51 -8.92
C THR A 405 14.15 -19.00 -10.30
N ALA A 406 13.13 -18.68 -11.10
CA ALA A 406 13.30 -18.05 -12.39
C ALA A 406 13.41 -16.54 -12.20
N THR A 407 14.41 -15.93 -12.82
CA THR A 407 14.52 -14.48 -12.97
C THR A 407 14.39 -14.13 -14.45
N LEU A 408 13.36 -13.36 -14.78
CA LEU A 408 13.17 -12.77 -16.10
C LEU A 408 13.72 -11.35 -16.06
N MET A 409 14.48 -10.97 -17.08
CA MET A 409 14.95 -9.60 -17.29
C MET A 409 14.41 -9.12 -18.63
N PHE A 410 13.49 -8.17 -18.60
CA PHE A 410 13.06 -7.43 -19.77
C PHE A 410 14.01 -6.24 -19.96
N ASN A 411 14.65 -6.19 -21.13
CA ASN A 411 15.60 -5.14 -21.47
C ASN A 411 15.07 -4.31 -22.64
N GLY A 412 14.80 -3.03 -22.40
CA GLY A 412 14.26 -2.06 -23.36
C GLY A 412 12.76 -1.83 -23.27
N GLN A 413 12.03 -2.66 -22.51
CA GLN A 413 10.61 -2.52 -22.20
C GLN A 413 10.34 -3.07 -20.78
N ASP A 414 9.18 -2.74 -20.21
CA ASP A 414 8.67 -3.35 -18.97
C ASP A 414 7.99 -4.71 -19.25
N VAL A 415 7.06 -5.14 -18.38
CA VAL A 415 6.32 -6.39 -18.58
C VAL A 415 5.45 -6.31 -19.84
N THR A 416 5.84 -7.06 -20.87
CA THR A 416 5.11 -7.11 -22.15
C THR A 416 4.22 -8.35 -22.28
N PHE A 417 3.84 -8.99 -21.17
CA PHE A 417 2.98 -10.17 -21.22
C PHE A 417 1.52 -9.77 -21.42
N ALA A 418 0.79 -10.55 -22.22
CA ALA A 418 -0.62 -10.36 -22.49
C ALA A 418 -1.38 -11.68 -22.55
N PRO A 419 -2.64 -11.73 -22.11
CA PRO A 419 -3.44 -12.95 -22.18
C PRO A 419 -3.76 -13.33 -23.62
N LEU A 420 -3.86 -14.63 -23.90
CA LEU A 420 -4.05 -15.17 -25.26
C LEU A 420 -5.24 -14.56 -26.01
N TRP A 421 -6.35 -14.36 -25.30
CA TRP A 421 -7.56 -13.79 -25.88
C TRP A 421 -7.35 -12.36 -26.39
N TYR A 422 -6.49 -11.58 -25.72
CA TYR A 422 -6.17 -10.21 -26.12
C TYR A 422 -5.28 -10.18 -27.37
N LEU A 423 -4.48 -11.23 -27.54
CA LEU A 423 -3.67 -11.47 -28.73
C LEU A 423 -4.48 -12.05 -29.90
N GLY A 424 -5.78 -12.31 -29.71
CA GLY A 424 -6.69 -12.82 -30.73
C GLY A 424 -6.57 -14.32 -30.99
N ILE A 425 -6.16 -15.09 -29.98
CA ILE A 425 -5.97 -16.55 -30.03
C ILE A 425 -7.07 -17.29 -29.30
#